data_AF-A0A413UYE4-F1
#
_entry.id   AF-A0A413UYE4-F1
#
_cell.length_a   1.000
_cell.length_b   1.000
_cell.length_c   1.000
_cell.angle_alpha   90.00
_cell.angle_beta   90.00
_cell.angle_gamma   90.00
#
_symmetry.space_group_name_H-M   'P 1'
#
loop_
_entity.id
_entity.type
_entity.pdbx_description
1 polymer ?
#
loop_
_entity_poly.entity_id
_entity_poly.type
_entity_poly.pdbx_seq_one_letter_code
_entity_poly.pdbx_strand_id
1 'polypeptide(L)'
;MKWNNLIYGILFSGLGAFSYFLLVDYTNLSPHIADALYSRGAFIYFILAFNVLGYATLRLSSWINTQYAVNMRSRWKIPVIYLAGMSLFLLLNYGLLVSAKILAGAANPFSIQPRGWWMLITIWLVELVILGLLLANRSTQKALRLQQRAAVLQAENDTARYTALQNQLNPHFLFNSLNTLIAEIEYNPKNAVHFTKHLSSVYRYVLQSQDKTLVTLGEELEFIRSYLFLHEVRLGNCLTCQNNVPAEYAEKMLPPLTLQLLVENVIKHNSITPGKPMVITIRIEDEYLSVSNPIHPKKSVASSGIGLENLAKRCELMSGKKIIIKNETEKFTVKVPLLYE
;
A
#
# COMPACT_ATOMS: atom_id res chain seq x y z
N MET A 1 8.06 21.19 -11.06
CA MET A 1 6.82 21.97 -10.83
C MET A 1 6.93 23.40 -11.37
N LYS A 2 8.05 24.12 -11.13
CA LYS A 2 8.28 25.48 -11.65
C LYS A 2 8.25 25.60 -13.19
N TRP A 3 8.83 24.63 -13.91
CA TRP A 3 8.86 24.61 -15.37
C TRP A 3 7.48 24.53 -16.03
N ASN A 4 6.55 23.74 -15.47
CA ASN A 4 5.20 23.63 -16.03
C ASN A 4 4.41 24.93 -15.90
N ASN A 5 4.55 25.65 -14.78
CA ASN A 5 3.88 26.93 -14.60
C ASN A 5 4.40 27.98 -15.61
N LEU A 6 5.71 27.98 -15.88
CA LEU A 6 6.28 28.89 -16.87
C LEU A 6 5.77 28.57 -18.29
N ILE A 7 5.72 27.28 -18.66
CA ILE A 7 5.14 26.84 -19.96
C ILE A 7 3.66 27.23 -20.07
N TYR A 8 2.85 27.01 -19.03
CA TYR A 8 1.44 27.37 -19.06
C TYR A 8 1.23 28.89 -19.13
N GLY A 9 2.07 29.66 -18.44
CA GLY A 9 2.07 31.12 -18.53
C GLY A 9 2.35 31.60 -19.95
N ILE A 10 3.35 31.02 -20.62
CA ILE A 10 3.65 31.34 -22.03
C ILE A 10 2.47 30.95 -22.94
N LEU A 11 1.88 29.77 -22.74
CA LEU A 11 0.75 29.29 -23.53
C LEU A 11 -0.47 30.21 -23.43
N PHE A 12 -0.90 30.56 -22.22
CA PHE A 12 -2.08 31.42 -22.02
C PHE A 12 -1.81 32.87 -22.43
N SER A 13 -0.58 33.37 -22.24
CA SER A 13 -0.20 34.68 -22.75
C SER A 13 -0.21 34.72 -24.28
N GLY A 14 0.25 33.64 -24.93
CA GLY A 14 0.20 33.47 -26.39
C GLY A 14 -1.24 33.41 -26.91
N LEU A 15 -2.13 32.68 -26.24
CA LEU A 15 -3.57 32.66 -26.55
C LEU A 15 -4.21 34.04 -26.39
N GLY A 16 -3.89 34.76 -25.31
CA GLY A 16 -4.39 36.11 -25.08
C GLY A 16 -3.90 37.11 -26.14
N ALA A 17 -2.64 37.03 -26.54
CA ALA A 17 -2.09 37.85 -27.64
C ALA A 17 -2.74 37.49 -28.98
N PHE A 18 -2.92 36.19 -29.27
CA PHE A 18 -3.59 35.73 -30.49
C PHE A 18 -5.04 36.22 -30.58
N SER A 19 -5.81 36.08 -29.48
CA SER A 19 -7.17 36.60 -29.38
C SER A 19 -7.22 38.12 -29.56
N TYR A 20 -6.30 38.84 -28.91
CA TYR A 20 -6.19 40.29 -29.03
C TYR A 20 -5.98 40.75 -30.49
N PHE A 21 -4.98 40.21 -31.19
CA PHE A 21 -4.70 40.63 -32.58
C PHE A 21 -5.86 40.30 -33.52
N LEU A 22 -6.44 39.10 -33.42
CA LEU A 22 -7.57 38.72 -34.27
C LEU A 22 -8.82 39.58 -34.01
N LEU A 23 -9.09 39.93 -32.75
CA LEU A 23 -10.25 40.77 -32.42
C LEU A 23 -10.03 42.22 -32.85
N VAL A 24 -8.85 42.79 -32.65
CA VAL A 24 -8.56 44.18 -33.03
C VAL A 24 -8.54 44.36 -34.54
N ASP A 25 -7.83 43.50 -35.27
CA ASP A 25 -7.56 43.71 -36.70
C ASP A 25 -8.76 43.44 -37.61
N TYR A 26 -9.73 42.64 -37.17
CA TYR A 26 -10.78 42.15 -38.06
C TYR A 26 -12.22 42.51 -37.63
N THR A 27 -12.44 43.17 -36.48
CA THR A 27 -13.82 43.50 -36.04
C THR A 27 -14.40 44.77 -36.68
N ASN A 28 -13.77 45.33 -37.73
CA ASN A 28 -14.20 46.55 -38.43
C ASN A 28 -14.59 47.66 -37.43
N LEU A 29 -13.73 47.86 -36.44
CA LEU A 29 -13.92 48.90 -35.43
C LEU A 29 -13.74 50.27 -36.08
N SER A 30 -14.47 51.27 -35.57
CA SER A 30 -14.23 52.66 -35.98
C SER A 30 -12.76 53.02 -35.73
N PRO A 31 -12.10 53.85 -36.56
CA PRO A 31 -10.68 54.17 -36.41
C PRO A 31 -10.30 54.64 -34.98
N HIS A 32 -11.16 55.47 -34.36
CA HIS A 32 -10.96 55.91 -32.96
C HIS A 32 -11.00 54.76 -31.94
N ILE A 33 -11.76 53.70 -32.21
CA ILE A 33 -11.87 52.53 -31.35
C ILE A 33 -10.69 51.58 -31.54
N ALA A 34 -10.18 51.45 -32.76
CA ALA A 34 -8.97 50.70 -33.05
C ALA A 34 -7.75 51.32 -32.36
N ASP A 35 -7.60 52.65 -32.39
CA ASP A 35 -6.49 53.35 -31.74
C ASP A 35 -6.48 53.18 -30.21
N ALA A 36 -7.64 53.22 -29.57
CA ALA A 36 -7.77 52.94 -28.13
C ALA A 36 -7.42 51.49 -27.79
N LEU A 37 -7.76 50.55 -28.69
CA LEU A 37 -7.48 49.14 -28.55
C LEU A 37 -6.02 48.78 -28.76
N TYR A 38 -5.27 49.48 -29.62
CA TYR A 38 -3.82 49.33 -29.78
C TYR A 38 -2.99 49.82 -28.57
N SER A 39 -3.64 50.25 -27.49
CA SER A 39 -2.95 50.67 -26.28
C SER A 39 -2.23 49.51 -25.59
N ARG A 40 -1.05 49.81 -25.01
CA ARG A 40 -0.28 48.83 -24.21
C ARG A 40 -1.10 48.27 -23.04
N GLY A 41 -2.01 49.07 -22.49
CA GLY A 41 -2.90 48.65 -21.40
C GLY A 41 -3.90 47.56 -21.81
N ALA A 42 -4.53 47.71 -22.99
CA ALA A 42 -5.46 46.71 -23.52
C ALA A 42 -4.76 45.37 -23.80
N PHE A 43 -3.56 45.41 -24.39
CA PHE A 43 -2.77 44.21 -24.63
C PHE A 43 -2.41 43.45 -23.33
N ILE A 44 -1.95 44.18 -22.30
CA ILE A 44 -1.63 43.59 -20.99
C ILE A 44 -2.88 43.02 -20.32
N TYR A 45 -4.01 43.72 -20.43
CA TYR A 45 -5.28 43.26 -19.87
C TYR A 45 -5.74 41.93 -20.46
N PHE A 46 -5.66 41.76 -21.79
CA PHE A 46 -5.98 40.50 -22.45
C PHE A 46 -5.07 39.36 -21.96
N ILE A 47 -3.76 39.59 -21.90
CA ILE A 47 -2.81 38.58 -21.41
C ILE A 47 -3.13 38.17 -19.97
N LEU A 48 -3.39 39.13 -19.07
CA LEU A 48 -3.72 38.83 -17.67
C LEU A 48 -5.02 38.05 -17.54
N ALA A 49 -6.06 38.45 -18.27
CA ALA A 49 -7.36 37.80 -18.22
C ALA A 49 -7.27 36.33 -18.69
N PHE A 50 -6.54 36.06 -19.76
CA PHE A 50 -6.30 34.71 -20.26
C PHE A 50 -5.48 33.85 -19.31
N ASN A 51 -4.46 34.43 -18.68
CA ASN A 51 -3.68 33.70 -17.67
C ASN A 51 -4.54 33.33 -16.46
N VAL A 52 -5.34 34.27 -15.92
CA VAL A 52 -6.21 34.01 -14.77
C VAL A 52 -7.20 32.88 -15.09
N LEU A 53 -7.89 32.98 -16.23
CA LEU A 53 -8.88 31.97 -16.64
C LEU A 53 -8.23 30.62 -16.95
N GLY A 54 -7.08 30.62 -17.63
CA GLY A 54 -6.30 29.43 -17.95
C GLY A 54 -5.85 28.68 -16.69
N TYR A 55 -5.28 29.39 -15.71
CA TYR A 55 -4.89 28.79 -14.43
C TYR A 55 -6.09 28.30 -13.61
N ALA A 56 -7.19 29.04 -13.60
CA ALA A 56 -8.43 28.60 -12.95
C ALA A 56 -8.93 27.29 -13.56
N THR A 57 -8.93 27.18 -14.89
CA THR A 57 -9.33 25.97 -15.63
C THR A 57 -8.40 24.80 -15.34
N LEU A 58 -7.08 25.01 -15.28
CA LEU A 58 -6.12 23.97 -14.91
C LEU A 58 -6.32 23.49 -13.46
N ARG A 59 -6.60 24.41 -12.54
CA ARG A 59 -6.84 24.08 -11.13
C ARG A 59 -8.15 23.30 -10.97
N LEU A 60 -9.21 23.76 -11.64
CA LEU A 60 -10.51 23.10 -11.68
C LEU A 60 -10.38 21.68 -12.27
N SER A 61 -9.71 21.53 -13.41
CA SER A 61 -9.43 20.21 -14.01
C SER A 61 -8.63 19.31 -13.07
N SER A 62 -7.64 19.84 -12.36
CA SER A 62 -6.89 19.04 -11.40
C SER A 62 -7.76 18.58 -10.24
N TRP A 63 -8.62 19.44 -9.70
CA TRP A 63 -9.55 19.11 -8.63
C TRP A 63 -10.58 18.05 -9.07
N ILE A 64 -11.18 18.21 -10.26
CA ILE A 64 -12.11 17.23 -10.86
C ILE A 64 -11.43 15.87 -11.02
N ASN A 65 -10.22 15.84 -11.59
CA ASN A 65 -9.49 14.60 -11.77
C ASN A 65 -9.20 13.91 -10.44
N THR A 66 -8.90 14.63 -9.37
CA THR A 66 -8.70 14.03 -8.05
C THR A 66 -10.00 13.45 -7.46
N GLN A 67 -11.11 14.19 -7.57
CA GLN A 67 -12.40 13.77 -7.01
C GLN A 67 -13.08 12.63 -7.79
N TYR A 68 -12.92 12.60 -9.11
CA TYR A 68 -13.64 11.69 -10.00
C TYR A 68 -12.77 10.62 -10.67
N ALA A 69 -11.46 10.56 -10.42
CA ALA A 69 -10.60 9.48 -10.92
C ALA A 69 -11.08 8.09 -10.46
N VAL A 70 -11.60 8.01 -9.23
CA VAL A 70 -11.96 6.74 -8.58
C VAL A 70 -13.46 6.42 -8.72
N ASN A 71 -14.32 7.42 -8.94
CA ASN A 71 -15.77 7.24 -8.91
C ASN A 71 -16.39 7.14 -10.32
N MET A 72 -16.50 5.92 -10.85
CA MET A 72 -16.98 5.61 -12.21
C MET A 72 -18.37 6.22 -12.52
N ARG A 73 -19.28 6.26 -11.53
CA ARG A 73 -20.67 6.70 -11.70
C ARG A 73 -20.80 8.20 -11.94
N SER A 74 -19.82 9.01 -11.53
CA SER A 74 -19.89 10.47 -11.66
C SER A 74 -19.05 11.03 -12.80
N ARG A 75 -18.51 10.16 -13.68
CA ARG A 75 -17.74 10.59 -14.86
C ARG A 75 -18.56 11.39 -15.87
N TRP A 76 -19.89 11.24 -15.89
CA TRP A 76 -20.74 12.03 -16.78
C TRP A 76 -20.77 13.54 -16.44
N LYS A 77 -20.36 13.92 -15.21
CA LYS A 77 -20.18 15.33 -14.83
C LYS A 77 -18.93 15.97 -15.43
N ILE A 78 -17.95 15.17 -15.84
CA ILE A 78 -16.68 15.65 -16.42
C ILE A 78 -16.90 16.44 -17.73
N PRO A 79 -17.61 15.92 -18.75
CA PRO A 79 -17.89 16.70 -19.96
C PRO A 79 -18.71 17.95 -19.67
N VAL A 80 -19.66 17.91 -18.74
CA VAL A 80 -20.47 19.08 -18.35
C VAL A 80 -19.61 20.20 -17.77
N ILE A 81 -18.67 19.88 -16.89
CA ILE A 81 -17.80 20.90 -16.28
C ILE A 81 -16.79 21.44 -17.31
N TYR A 82 -16.28 20.61 -18.21
CA TYR A 82 -15.43 21.09 -19.30
C TYR A 82 -16.19 21.98 -20.29
N LEU A 83 -17.44 21.64 -20.63
CA LEU A 83 -18.32 22.51 -21.42
C LEU A 83 -18.54 23.85 -20.72
N ALA A 84 -18.81 23.86 -19.42
CA ALA A 84 -18.96 25.10 -18.65
C ALA A 84 -17.67 25.96 -18.66
N GLY A 85 -16.49 25.33 -18.52
CA GLY A 85 -15.21 26.00 -18.66
C GLY A 85 -14.99 26.59 -20.06
N MET A 86 -15.34 25.84 -21.11
CA MET A 86 -15.26 26.31 -22.50
C MET A 86 -16.21 27.48 -22.75
N SER A 87 -17.44 27.45 -22.22
CA SER A 87 -18.38 28.58 -22.30
C SER A 87 -17.82 29.82 -21.61
N LEU A 88 -17.06 29.67 -20.53
CA LEU A 88 -16.43 30.78 -19.83
C LEU A 88 -15.34 31.48 -20.66
N PHE A 89 -14.61 30.74 -21.52
CA PHE A 89 -13.67 31.33 -22.48
C PHE A 89 -14.38 32.11 -23.59
N LEU A 90 -15.52 31.63 -24.08
CA LEU A 90 -16.34 32.38 -25.04
C LEU A 90 -16.86 33.69 -24.42
N LEU A 91 -17.39 33.60 -23.19
CA LEU A 91 -17.86 34.76 -22.43
C LEU A 91 -16.72 35.74 -22.13
N LEU A 92 -15.52 35.24 -21.84
CA LEU A 92 -14.34 36.09 -21.64
C LEU A 92 -14.02 36.87 -22.92
N ASN A 93 -13.88 36.20 -24.06
CA ASN A 93 -13.58 36.84 -25.34
C ASN A 93 -14.64 37.91 -25.71
N TYR A 94 -15.92 37.58 -25.50
CA TYR A 94 -17.02 38.53 -25.69
C TYR A 94 -16.92 39.72 -24.73
N GLY A 95 -16.69 39.46 -23.43
CA GLY A 95 -16.56 40.50 -22.40
C GLY A 95 -15.36 41.42 -22.64
N LEU A 96 -14.23 40.87 -23.08
CA LEU A 96 -13.04 41.64 -23.47
C LEU A 96 -13.35 42.57 -24.64
N LEU A 97 -14.03 42.07 -25.68
CA LEU A 97 -14.46 42.88 -26.82
C LEU A 97 -15.43 44.01 -26.43
N VAL A 98 -16.42 43.72 -25.58
CA VAL A 98 -17.37 44.73 -25.08
C VAL A 98 -16.65 45.77 -24.21
N SER A 99 -15.77 45.33 -23.31
CA SER A 99 -15.02 46.23 -22.43
C SER A 99 -14.15 47.21 -23.24
N ALA A 100 -13.51 46.72 -24.31
CA ALA A 100 -12.79 47.54 -25.26
C ALA A 100 -13.68 48.58 -25.96
N LYS A 101 -14.87 48.18 -26.44
CA LYS A 101 -15.83 49.10 -27.08
C LYS A 101 -16.32 50.18 -26.12
N ILE A 102 -16.55 49.84 -24.85
CA ILE A 102 -16.96 50.81 -23.82
C ILE A 102 -15.83 51.82 -23.57
N LEU A 103 -14.60 51.35 -23.37
CA LEU A 103 -13.44 52.22 -23.16
C LEU A 103 -13.18 53.16 -24.33
N ALA A 104 -13.51 52.71 -25.53
CA ALA A 104 -13.40 53.49 -26.75
C ALA A 104 -14.61 54.39 -27.06
N GLY A 105 -15.62 54.46 -26.18
CA GLY A 105 -16.77 55.35 -26.32
C GLY A 105 -17.76 54.95 -27.43
N ALA A 106 -17.85 53.66 -27.77
CA ALA A 106 -18.79 53.20 -28.79
C ALA A 106 -20.25 53.40 -28.36
N ALA A 107 -21.10 53.91 -29.27
CA ALA A 107 -22.53 54.14 -28.98
C ALA A 107 -23.31 52.85 -28.70
N ASN A 108 -22.95 51.73 -29.36
CA ASN A 108 -23.60 50.43 -29.20
C ASN A 108 -22.57 49.33 -28.84
N PRO A 109 -22.04 49.33 -27.60
CA PRO A 109 -20.93 48.47 -27.22
C PRO A 109 -21.27 46.98 -27.23
N PHE A 110 -22.55 46.62 -27.01
CA PHE A 110 -23.04 45.24 -27.02
C PHE A 110 -23.32 44.70 -28.43
N SER A 111 -23.36 45.56 -29.45
CA SER A 111 -23.64 45.14 -30.81
C SER A 111 -22.37 44.59 -31.49
N ILE A 112 -22.49 43.44 -32.14
CA ILE A 112 -21.41 42.80 -32.90
C ILE A 112 -21.91 42.56 -34.31
N GLN A 113 -21.16 43.04 -35.31
CA GLN A 113 -21.45 42.75 -36.72
C GLN A 113 -21.31 41.24 -36.99
N PRO A 114 -22.02 40.67 -37.98
CA PRO A 114 -21.96 39.23 -38.27
C PRO A 114 -20.55 38.67 -38.41
N ARG A 115 -19.61 39.42 -39.02
CA ARG A 115 -18.19 39.03 -39.13
C ARG A 115 -17.49 38.90 -37.78
N GLY A 116 -17.83 39.74 -36.80
CA GLY A 116 -17.29 39.66 -35.44
C GLY A 116 -17.71 38.39 -34.70
N TRP A 117 -18.94 37.92 -34.92
CA TRP A 117 -19.41 36.64 -34.38
C TRP A 117 -18.63 35.45 -34.93
N TRP A 118 -18.38 35.42 -36.25
CA TRP A 118 -17.59 34.36 -36.88
C TRP A 118 -16.18 34.26 -36.28
N MET A 119 -15.55 35.38 -35.98
CA MET A 119 -14.22 35.37 -35.37
C MET A 119 -14.21 34.95 -33.92
N LEU A 120 -15.18 35.41 -33.12
CA LEU A 120 -15.31 34.94 -31.74
C LEU A 120 -15.44 33.42 -31.68
N ILE A 121 -16.21 32.84 -32.62
CA ILE A 121 -16.34 31.39 -32.75
C ILE A 121 -15.02 30.74 -33.18
N THR A 122 -14.32 31.30 -34.18
CA THR A 122 -13.02 30.76 -34.64
C THR A 122 -11.97 30.76 -33.54
N ILE A 123 -11.82 31.87 -32.80
CA ILE A 123 -10.90 31.99 -31.67
C ILE A 123 -11.27 30.96 -30.60
N TRP A 124 -12.55 30.87 -30.26
CA TRP A 124 -13.06 29.91 -29.29
C TRP A 124 -12.81 28.44 -29.70
N LEU A 125 -12.94 28.10 -30.98
CA LEU A 125 -12.63 26.75 -31.47
C LEU A 125 -11.14 26.42 -31.37
N VAL A 126 -10.26 27.38 -31.69
CA VAL A 126 -8.80 27.20 -31.54
C VAL A 126 -8.43 27.00 -30.07
N GLU A 127 -8.99 27.81 -29.18
CA GLU A 127 -8.82 27.67 -27.73
C GLU A 127 -9.31 26.31 -27.22
N LEU A 128 -10.47 25.84 -27.71
CA LEU A 128 -11.06 24.55 -27.36
C LEU A 128 -10.10 23.41 -27.72
N VAL A 129 -9.54 23.41 -28.93
CA VAL A 129 -8.59 22.39 -29.39
C VAL A 129 -7.33 22.40 -28.51
N ILE A 130 -6.76 23.57 -28.26
CA ILE A 130 -5.51 23.71 -27.47
C ILE A 130 -5.74 23.25 -26.02
N LEU A 131 -6.83 23.68 -25.38
CA LEU A 131 -7.19 23.25 -24.03
C LEU A 131 -7.48 21.75 -23.98
N GLY A 132 -8.19 21.22 -24.97
CA GLY A 132 -8.47 19.79 -25.10
C GLY A 132 -7.20 18.95 -25.14
N LEU A 133 -6.25 19.31 -26.02
CA LEU A 133 -4.95 18.64 -26.13
C LEU A 133 -4.14 18.73 -24.83
N LEU A 134 -4.12 19.91 -24.19
CA LEU A 134 -3.41 20.12 -22.93
C LEU A 134 -3.94 19.23 -21.80
N LEU A 135 -5.27 19.17 -21.66
CA LEU A 135 -5.94 18.37 -20.65
C LEU A 135 -5.78 16.87 -20.91
N ALA A 136 -5.90 16.45 -22.16
CA ALA A 136 -5.68 15.07 -22.59
C ALA A 136 -4.25 14.62 -22.28
N ASN A 137 -3.24 15.38 -22.70
CA ASN A 137 -1.84 15.08 -22.42
C ASN A 137 -1.59 14.98 -20.90
N ARG A 138 -2.13 15.91 -20.11
CA ARG A 138 -1.97 15.89 -18.64
C ARG A 138 -2.64 14.68 -18.00
N SER A 139 -3.80 14.27 -18.51
CA SER A 139 -4.50 13.05 -18.06
C SER A 139 -3.67 11.80 -18.34
N THR A 140 -3.18 11.65 -19.57
CA THR A 140 -2.34 10.52 -19.99
C THR A 140 -1.05 10.42 -19.18
N GLN A 141 -0.37 11.56 -18.94
CA GLN A 141 0.84 11.60 -18.12
C GLN A 141 0.57 11.21 -16.66
N LYS A 142 -0.57 11.62 -16.08
CA LYS A 142 -0.96 11.19 -14.74
C LYS A 142 -1.27 9.70 -14.71
N ALA A 143 -2.01 9.18 -15.69
CA ALA A 143 -2.34 7.76 -15.79
C ALA A 143 -1.08 6.90 -15.89
N LEU A 144 -0.13 7.27 -16.76
CA LEU A 144 1.14 6.56 -16.91
C LEU A 144 1.96 6.53 -15.61
N ARG A 145 2.04 7.65 -14.89
CA ARG A 145 2.73 7.70 -13.60
C ARG A 145 2.05 6.84 -12.53
N LEU A 146 0.72 6.80 -12.52
CA LEU A 146 -0.02 5.94 -11.61
C LEU A 146 0.22 4.46 -11.93
N GLN A 147 0.26 4.11 -13.22
CA GLN A 147 0.56 2.75 -13.67
C GLN A 147 2.00 2.33 -13.31
N GLN A 148 2.99 3.20 -13.50
CA GLN A 148 4.37 2.95 -13.09
C GLN A 148 4.49 2.76 -11.57
N ARG A 149 3.83 3.60 -10.78
CA ARG A 149 3.80 3.45 -9.31
C ARG A 149 3.14 2.14 -8.90
N ALA A 150 2.03 1.77 -9.54
CA ALA A 150 1.36 0.50 -9.28
C ALA A 150 2.28 -0.68 -9.60
N ALA A 151 3.02 -0.66 -10.71
CA ALA A 151 3.97 -1.69 -11.07
C ALA A 151 5.14 -1.80 -10.07
N VAL A 152 5.69 -0.67 -9.61
CA VAL A 152 6.73 -0.65 -8.56
C VAL A 152 6.21 -1.24 -7.25
N LEU A 153 5.02 -0.81 -6.80
CA LEU A 153 4.40 -1.34 -5.59
C LEU A 153 4.10 -2.83 -5.70
N GLN A 154 3.70 -3.31 -6.88
CA GLN A 154 3.50 -4.74 -7.13
C GLN A 154 4.82 -5.50 -7.01
N ALA A 155 5.89 -5.02 -7.65
CA ALA A 155 7.21 -5.67 -7.57
C ALA A 155 7.77 -5.67 -6.13
N GLU A 156 7.58 -4.59 -5.37
CA GLU A 156 7.91 -4.53 -3.95
C GLU A 156 7.10 -5.55 -3.14
N ASN A 157 5.80 -5.70 -3.42
CA ASN A 157 4.94 -6.71 -2.77
C ASN A 157 5.43 -8.12 -3.08
N ASP A 158 5.73 -8.42 -4.34
CA ASP A 158 6.20 -9.73 -4.78
C ASP A 158 7.55 -10.08 -4.14
N THR A 159 8.46 -9.09 -4.06
CA THR A 159 9.75 -9.24 -3.38
C THR A 159 9.55 -9.49 -1.89
N ALA A 160 8.66 -8.75 -1.22
CA ALA A 160 8.36 -8.94 0.19
C ALA A 160 7.73 -10.31 0.46
N ARG A 161 6.82 -10.78 -0.41
CA ARG A 161 6.27 -12.14 -0.36
C ARG A 161 7.38 -13.17 -0.52
N TYR A 162 8.24 -13.02 -1.53
CA TYR A 162 9.36 -13.93 -1.76
C TYR A 162 10.31 -14.00 -0.56
N THR A 163 10.71 -12.87 0.01
CA THR A 163 11.55 -12.82 1.22
C THR A 163 10.84 -13.44 2.43
N ALA A 164 9.53 -13.21 2.59
CA ALA A 164 8.75 -13.84 3.65
C ALA A 164 8.72 -15.38 3.47
N LEU A 165 8.54 -15.86 2.24
CA LEU A 165 8.60 -17.29 1.90
C LEU A 165 9.99 -17.88 2.21
N GLN A 166 11.08 -17.19 1.84
CA GLN A 166 12.45 -17.63 2.15
C GLN A 166 12.69 -17.73 3.66
N ASN A 167 12.23 -16.74 4.43
CA ASN A 167 12.43 -16.69 5.88
C ASN A 167 11.61 -17.75 6.63
N GLN A 168 10.52 -18.26 6.05
CA GLN A 168 9.70 -19.32 6.66
C GLN A 168 10.42 -20.67 6.73
N LEU A 169 11.42 -20.92 5.89
CA LEU A 169 12.23 -22.15 5.94
C LEU A 169 13.27 -22.16 7.06
N ASN A 170 13.38 -21.09 7.86
CA ASN A 170 14.39 -20.88 8.89
C ASN A 170 15.76 -21.48 8.49
N PRO A 171 16.51 -20.82 7.58
CA PRO A 171 17.74 -21.36 7.02
C PRO A 171 18.74 -21.82 8.08
N HIS A 172 18.79 -21.10 9.21
CA HIS A 172 19.64 -21.47 10.34
C HIS A 172 19.22 -22.79 10.99
N PHE A 173 17.93 -23.06 11.14
CA PHE A 173 17.44 -24.36 11.59
C PHE A 173 17.79 -25.47 10.60
N LEU A 174 17.66 -25.22 9.28
CA LEU A 174 18.05 -26.18 8.25
C LEU A 174 19.53 -26.55 8.34
N PHE A 175 20.43 -25.56 8.29
CA PHE A 175 21.87 -25.80 8.33
C PHE A 175 22.30 -26.50 9.63
N ASN A 176 21.74 -26.10 10.78
CA ASN A 176 22.01 -26.78 12.04
C ASN A 176 21.53 -28.22 12.04
N SER A 177 20.34 -28.48 11.50
CA SER A 177 19.80 -29.85 11.41
C SER A 177 20.66 -30.72 10.51
N LEU A 178 21.15 -30.19 9.39
CA LEU A 178 22.08 -30.91 8.50
C LEU A 178 23.41 -31.21 9.19
N ASN A 179 23.97 -30.26 9.95
CA ASN A 179 25.20 -30.49 10.71
C ASN A 179 25.01 -31.56 11.80
N THR A 180 23.88 -31.53 12.53
CA THR A 180 23.54 -32.60 13.48
C THR A 180 23.38 -33.94 12.77
N LEU A 181 22.73 -33.97 11.60
CA LEU A 181 22.61 -35.19 10.81
C LEU A 181 23.97 -35.74 10.37
N ILE A 182 24.90 -34.90 9.92
CA ILE A 182 26.26 -35.32 9.55
C ILE A 182 26.94 -36.00 10.75
N ALA A 183 26.86 -35.40 11.94
CA ALA A 183 27.40 -36.00 13.16
C ALA A 183 26.70 -37.33 13.51
N GLU A 184 25.38 -37.40 13.40
CA GLU A 184 24.63 -38.65 13.64
C GLU A 184 25.01 -39.76 12.65
N ILE A 185 25.31 -39.43 11.39
CA ILE A 185 25.78 -40.43 10.40
C ILE A 185 27.12 -41.03 10.84
N GLU A 186 28.01 -40.23 11.45
CA GLU A 186 29.32 -40.69 11.90
C GLU A 186 29.25 -41.48 13.21
N TYR A 187 28.50 -40.99 14.20
CA TYR A 187 28.53 -41.51 15.57
C TYR A 187 27.34 -42.41 15.94
N ASN A 188 26.17 -42.27 15.27
CA ASN A 188 24.98 -43.09 15.52
C ASN A 188 24.11 -43.28 14.25
N PRO A 189 24.56 -44.10 13.29
CA PRO A 189 23.90 -44.23 11.98
C PRO A 189 22.43 -44.67 12.06
N LYS A 190 22.06 -45.44 13.10
CA LYS A 190 20.67 -45.86 13.33
C LYS A 190 19.79 -44.65 13.65
N ASN A 191 20.25 -43.77 14.54
CA ASN A 191 19.51 -42.57 14.90
C ASN A 191 19.49 -41.54 13.77
N ALA A 192 20.52 -41.47 12.91
CA ALA A 192 20.53 -40.63 11.71
C ALA A 192 19.31 -40.88 10.78
N VAL A 193 18.89 -42.15 10.64
CA VAL A 193 17.68 -42.51 9.86
C VAL A 193 16.42 -41.93 10.51
N HIS A 194 16.29 -42.02 11.82
CA HIS A 194 15.16 -41.45 12.56
C HIS A 194 15.17 -39.92 12.50
N PHE A 195 16.34 -39.30 12.68
CA PHE A 195 16.55 -37.86 12.54
C PHE A 195 16.11 -37.35 11.18
N THR A 196 16.50 -38.03 10.10
CA THR A 196 16.11 -37.67 8.73
C THR A 196 14.59 -37.75 8.53
N LYS A 197 13.92 -38.77 9.07
CA LYS A 197 12.45 -38.89 9.00
C LYS A 197 11.74 -37.77 9.75
N HIS A 198 12.20 -37.42 10.94
CA HIS A 198 11.63 -36.30 11.71
C HIS A 198 11.90 -34.96 11.03
N LEU A 199 13.10 -34.76 10.46
CA LEU A 199 13.43 -33.58 9.68
C LEU A 199 12.51 -33.42 8.47
N SER A 200 12.29 -34.50 7.71
CA SER A 200 11.34 -34.51 6.59
C SER A 200 9.92 -34.19 7.03
N SER A 201 9.47 -34.74 8.16
CA SER A 201 8.12 -34.51 8.70
C SER A 201 7.92 -33.06 9.13
N VAL A 202 8.92 -32.45 9.77
CA VAL A 202 8.92 -31.03 10.15
C VAL A 202 8.80 -30.14 8.92
N TYR A 203 9.64 -30.33 7.89
CA TYR A 203 9.56 -29.51 6.69
C TYR A 203 8.28 -29.73 5.89
N ARG A 204 7.79 -30.97 5.80
CA ARG A 204 6.50 -31.27 5.16
C ARG A 204 5.37 -30.48 5.82
N TYR A 205 5.34 -30.45 7.15
CA TYR A 205 4.34 -29.71 7.88
C TYR A 205 4.45 -28.19 7.66
N VAL A 206 5.66 -27.62 7.73
CA VAL A 206 5.87 -26.18 7.48
C VAL A 206 5.39 -25.79 6.09
N LEU A 207 5.64 -26.62 5.07
CA LEU A 207 5.18 -26.38 3.70
C LEU A 207 3.66 -26.58 3.54
N GLN A 208 3.07 -27.61 4.15
CA GLN A 208 1.62 -27.88 4.05
C GLN A 208 0.75 -26.89 4.83
N SER A 209 1.29 -26.29 5.88
CA SER A 209 0.58 -25.32 6.72
C SER A 209 0.67 -23.87 6.22
N GLN A 210 1.45 -23.63 5.15
CA GLN A 210 1.71 -22.29 4.60
C GLN A 210 0.45 -21.54 4.16
N ASP A 211 -0.45 -22.23 3.45
CA ASP A 211 -1.70 -21.63 2.95
C ASP A 211 -2.89 -21.84 3.91
N LYS A 212 -2.66 -22.55 5.02
CA LYS A 212 -3.71 -22.82 6.01
C LYS A 212 -3.84 -21.64 6.97
N THR A 213 -5.07 -21.17 7.15
CA THR A 213 -5.35 -20.14 8.16
C THR A 213 -5.38 -20.76 9.57
N LEU A 214 -5.92 -21.98 9.66
CA LEU A 214 -6.05 -22.80 10.87
C LEU A 214 -5.61 -24.24 10.60
N VAL A 215 -5.14 -24.90 11.65
CA VAL A 215 -4.78 -26.32 11.69
C VAL A 215 -5.34 -26.93 12.97
N THR A 216 -5.52 -28.25 12.96
CA THR A 216 -5.99 -28.96 14.15
C THR A 216 -4.88 -29.02 15.21
N LEU A 217 -5.28 -29.11 16.48
CA LEU A 217 -4.35 -29.29 17.59
C LEU A 217 -3.62 -30.63 17.48
N GLY A 218 -4.27 -31.66 16.96
CA GLY A 218 -3.65 -32.93 16.64
C GLY A 218 -2.48 -32.79 15.66
N GLU A 219 -2.68 -32.07 14.56
CA GLU A 219 -1.62 -31.77 13.58
C GLU A 219 -0.44 -31.01 14.24
N GLU A 220 -0.71 -29.98 15.05
CA GLU A 220 0.33 -29.22 15.76
C GLU A 220 1.08 -30.07 16.80
N LEU A 221 0.38 -30.96 17.52
CA LEU A 221 0.98 -31.86 18.51
C LEU A 221 1.88 -32.92 17.86
N GLU A 222 1.47 -33.48 16.72
CA GLU A 222 2.30 -34.41 15.97
C GLU A 222 3.55 -33.70 15.40
N PHE A 223 3.36 -32.51 14.87
CA PHE A 223 4.44 -31.68 14.38
C PHE A 223 5.45 -31.35 15.50
N ILE A 224 4.98 -30.86 16.65
CA ILE A 224 5.88 -30.43 17.73
C ILE A 224 6.65 -31.60 18.32
N ARG A 225 6.09 -32.81 18.33
CA ARG A 225 6.81 -34.04 18.73
C ARG A 225 8.03 -34.28 17.84
N SER A 226 7.85 -34.17 16.52
CA SER A 226 8.98 -34.32 15.58
C SER A 226 9.98 -33.19 15.71
N TYR A 227 9.50 -31.95 15.92
CA TYR A 227 10.36 -30.78 16.11
C TYR A 227 11.22 -30.88 17.38
N LEU A 228 10.62 -31.30 18.50
CA LEU A 228 11.32 -31.50 19.78
C LEU A 228 12.35 -32.60 19.71
N PHE A 229 12.06 -33.72 19.00
CA PHE A 229 13.04 -34.79 18.78
C PHE A 229 14.33 -34.26 18.14
N LEU A 230 14.23 -33.39 17.13
CA LEU A 230 15.41 -32.81 16.48
C LEU A 230 16.24 -31.95 17.44
N HIS A 231 15.59 -31.23 18.37
CA HIS A 231 16.29 -30.47 19.41
C HIS A 231 16.86 -31.36 20.52
N GLU A 232 16.18 -32.44 20.86
CA GLU A 232 16.64 -33.42 21.86
C GLU A 232 17.95 -34.08 21.41
N VAL A 233 18.07 -34.49 20.14
CA VAL A 233 19.34 -35.03 19.60
C VAL A 233 20.49 -34.02 19.74
N ARG A 234 20.22 -32.72 19.59
CA ARG A 234 21.25 -31.67 19.72
C ARG A 234 21.57 -31.30 21.17
N LEU A 235 20.56 -31.26 22.05
CA LEU A 235 20.68 -30.83 23.45
C LEU A 235 20.91 -32.00 24.42
N GLY A 236 20.88 -33.24 23.91
CA GLY A 236 20.82 -34.46 24.69
C GLY A 236 19.52 -34.56 25.50
N ASN A 237 19.54 -35.42 26.52
CA ASN A 237 18.40 -35.69 27.42
C ASN A 237 18.06 -34.52 28.38
N CYS A 238 18.40 -33.28 28.01
CA CYS A 238 18.18 -32.08 28.81
C CYS A 238 16.86 -31.36 28.47
N LEU A 239 16.14 -31.80 27.43
CA LEU A 239 14.88 -31.23 27.01
C LEU A 239 13.81 -32.33 27.00
N THR A 240 12.72 -32.12 27.73
CA THR A 240 11.60 -33.07 27.78
C THR A 240 10.28 -32.33 27.59
N CYS A 241 9.33 -32.96 26.90
CA CYS A 241 7.98 -32.43 26.76
C CYS A 241 6.95 -33.38 27.38
N GLN A 242 6.13 -32.83 28.27
CA GLN A 242 4.99 -33.51 28.86
C GLN A 242 3.71 -33.01 28.17
N ASN A 243 3.13 -33.86 27.33
CA ASN A 243 1.86 -33.58 26.68
C ASN A 243 0.71 -34.20 27.49
N ASN A 244 -0.08 -33.35 28.12
CA ASN A 244 -1.26 -33.72 28.91
C ASN A 244 -2.54 -33.17 28.26
N VAL A 245 -2.57 -33.06 26.93
CA VAL A 245 -3.75 -32.66 26.16
C VAL A 245 -4.70 -33.87 26.00
N PRO A 246 -5.96 -33.79 26.44
CA PRO A 246 -6.92 -34.86 26.22
C PRO A 246 -7.25 -35.04 24.73
N ALA A 247 -7.49 -36.29 24.29
CA ALA A 247 -7.72 -36.62 22.89
C ALA A 247 -8.93 -35.90 22.27
N GLU A 248 -9.95 -35.57 23.07
CA GLU A 248 -11.14 -34.83 22.63
C GLU A 248 -10.83 -33.40 22.11
N TYR A 249 -9.67 -32.84 22.47
CA TYR A 249 -9.22 -31.54 21.99
C TYR A 249 -8.42 -31.62 20.68
N ALA A 250 -8.18 -32.81 20.12
CA ALA A 250 -7.35 -32.98 18.92
C ALA A 250 -7.90 -32.21 17.70
N GLU A 251 -9.23 -32.16 17.53
CA GLU A 251 -9.89 -31.48 16.41
C GLU A 251 -10.03 -29.96 16.63
N LYS A 252 -9.63 -29.43 17.79
CA LYS A 252 -9.68 -28.00 18.06
C LYS A 252 -8.69 -27.28 17.17
N MET A 253 -9.07 -26.08 16.74
CA MET A 253 -8.29 -25.34 15.76
C MET A 253 -7.42 -24.27 16.43
N LEU A 254 -6.25 -24.03 15.85
CA LEU A 254 -5.37 -22.93 16.22
C LEU A 254 -4.55 -22.46 15.00
N PRO A 255 -3.94 -21.26 15.07
CA PRO A 255 -3.03 -20.84 14.02
C PRO A 255 -1.86 -21.83 13.85
N PRO A 256 -1.44 -22.15 12.61
CA PRO A 256 -0.29 -23.00 12.38
C PRO A 256 1.00 -22.42 12.96
N LEU A 257 1.91 -23.30 13.34
CA LEU A 257 3.22 -23.04 13.94
C LEU A 257 3.14 -22.35 15.31
N THR A 258 1.99 -22.44 15.99
CA THR A 258 1.81 -21.89 17.33
C THR A 258 2.68 -22.61 18.35
N LEU A 259 2.63 -23.95 18.39
CA LEU A 259 3.46 -24.72 19.32
C LEU A 259 4.95 -24.56 19.00
N GLN A 260 5.31 -24.44 17.72
CA GLN A 260 6.69 -24.13 17.32
C GLN A 260 7.17 -22.86 17.99
N LEU A 261 6.42 -21.77 17.84
CA LEU A 261 6.78 -20.46 18.37
C LEU A 261 6.95 -20.51 19.89
N LEU A 262 6.03 -21.18 20.59
CA LEU A 262 6.09 -21.29 22.05
C LEU A 262 7.30 -22.10 22.51
N VAL A 263 7.56 -23.26 21.90
CA VAL A 263 8.72 -24.10 22.21
C VAL A 263 10.04 -23.43 21.83
N GLU A 264 10.11 -22.78 20.68
CA GLU A 264 11.30 -22.04 20.24
C GLU A 264 11.63 -20.90 21.21
N ASN A 265 10.61 -20.20 21.73
CA ASN A 265 10.79 -19.21 22.78
C ASN A 265 11.40 -19.83 24.05
N VAL A 266 10.95 -21.03 24.47
CA VAL A 266 11.55 -21.75 25.60
C VAL A 266 13.03 -22.01 25.35
N ILE A 267 13.38 -22.61 24.20
CA ILE A 267 14.76 -23.02 23.89
C ILE A 267 15.70 -21.81 23.72
N LYS A 268 15.19 -20.73 23.13
CA LYS A 268 15.97 -19.51 22.85
C LYS A 268 16.31 -18.73 24.11
N HIS A 269 15.34 -18.54 25.00
CA HIS A 269 15.48 -17.67 26.17
C HIS A 269 16.04 -18.37 27.40
N ASN A 270 16.05 -19.71 27.41
CA ASN A 270 16.55 -20.48 28.54
C ASN A 270 17.91 -21.14 28.28
N SER A 271 18.68 -21.28 29.36
CA SER A 271 19.91 -22.08 29.43
C SER A 271 19.53 -23.52 29.73
N ILE A 272 19.65 -24.38 28.72
CA ILE A 272 19.34 -25.81 28.81
C ILE A 272 20.65 -26.57 28.84
N THR A 273 20.98 -27.19 29.96
CA THR A 273 22.20 -27.98 30.18
C THR A 273 21.91 -29.16 31.10
N PRO A 274 22.81 -30.15 31.24
CA PRO A 274 22.57 -31.28 32.14
C PRO A 274 22.30 -30.87 33.61
N GLY A 275 22.91 -29.78 34.07
CA GLY A 275 22.65 -29.22 35.41
C GLY A 275 21.38 -28.34 35.50
N LYS A 276 20.73 -28.05 34.38
CA LYS A 276 19.50 -27.25 34.25
C LYS A 276 18.61 -27.84 33.14
N PRO A 277 18.04 -29.04 33.36
CA PRO A 277 17.14 -29.65 32.39
C PRO A 277 15.87 -28.81 32.24
N MET A 278 15.26 -28.88 31.07
CA MET A 278 14.08 -28.10 30.71
C MET A 278 12.90 -29.03 30.45
N VAL A 279 11.81 -28.82 31.19
CA VAL A 279 10.55 -29.52 30.99
C VAL A 279 9.51 -28.55 30.44
N ILE A 280 8.99 -28.85 29.26
CA ILE A 280 7.90 -28.13 28.63
C ILE A 280 6.60 -28.90 28.88
N THR A 281 5.66 -28.28 29.59
CA THR A 281 4.34 -28.88 29.83
C THR A 281 3.30 -28.26 28.90
N ILE A 282 2.60 -29.09 28.14
CA ILE A 282 1.49 -28.72 27.26
C ILE A 282 0.22 -29.34 27.83
N ARG A 283 -0.82 -28.53 28.06
CA ARG A 283 -2.10 -29.00 28.62
C ARG A 283 -3.24 -28.06 28.25
N ILE A 284 -4.48 -28.46 28.52
CA ILE A 284 -5.66 -27.61 28.39
C ILE A 284 -6.03 -27.01 29.74
N GLU A 285 -6.36 -25.72 29.76
CA GLU A 285 -6.97 -25.01 30.89
C GLU A 285 -8.03 -24.03 30.40
N ASP A 286 -9.28 -24.15 30.87
CA ASP A 286 -10.35 -23.20 30.57
C ASP A 286 -10.60 -22.96 29.06
N GLU A 287 -10.52 -24.01 28.22
CA GLU A 287 -10.56 -23.94 26.74
C GLU A 287 -9.34 -23.23 26.09
N TYR A 288 -8.26 -23.02 26.83
CA TYR A 288 -6.98 -22.56 26.29
C TYR A 288 -5.95 -23.68 26.26
N LEU A 289 -5.14 -23.69 25.21
CA LEU A 289 -3.89 -24.43 25.16
C LEU A 289 -2.85 -23.71 26.01
N SER A 290 -2.44 -24.31 27.11
CA SER A 290 -1.42 -23.80 28.03
C SER A 290 -0.08 -24.47 27.76
N VAL A 291 0.94 -23.69 27.44
CA VAL A 291 2.35 -24.13 27.36
C VAL A 291 3.13 -23.44 28.47
N SER A 292 3.87 -24.22 29.28
CA SER A 292 4.65 -23.66 30.38
C SER A 292 6.02 -24.30 30.55
N ASN A 293 6.97 -23.53 31.07
CA ASN A 293 8.35 -23.97 31.32
C ASN A 293 8.95 -23.27 32.57
N PRO A 294 9.92 -23.90 33.26
CA PRO A 294 10.76 -23.23 34.24
C PRO A 294 11.57 -22.08 33.62
N ILE A 295 11.87 -21.05 34.41
CA ILE A 295 12.66 -19.88 33.97
C ILE A 295 14.14 -20.04 34.33
N HIS A 296 14.98 -20.18 33.31
CA HIS A 296 16.44 -20.30 33.41
C HIS A 296 17.12 -19.33 32.43
N PRO A 297 17.09 -18.01 32.65
CA PRO A 297 17.41 -17.02 31.62
C PRO A 297 18.85 -17.11 31.11
N LYS A 298 19.03 -17.01 29.79
CA LYS A 298 20.35 -16.80 29.16
C LYS A 298 20.81 -15.36 29.33
N LYS A 299 22.09 -15.16 29.66
CA LYS A 299 22.69 -13.85 29.98
C LYS A 299 22.72 -12.82 28.83
N SER A 300 22.40 -13.18 27.58
CA SER A 300 22.70 -12.35 26.41
C SER A 300 21.61 -12.22 25.34
N VAL A 301 20.38 -12.69 25.59
CA VAL A 301 19.33 -12.65 24.56
C VAL A 301 18.38 -11.49 24.83
N ALA A 302 18.55 -10.38 24.11
CA ALA A 302 17.53 -9.35 24.02
C ALA A 302 16.23 -9.97 23.46
N SER A 303 15.15 -9.92 24.23
CA SER A 303 13.85 -10.37 23.76
C SER A 303 13.28 -9.31 22.83
N SER A 304 13.06 -9.66 21.56
CA SER A 304 12.36 -8.75 20.65
C SER A 304 10.85 -8.68 20.94
N GLY A 305 10.27 -9.68 21.61
CA GLY A 305 8.82 -9.77 21.90
C GLY A 305 7.91 -9.97 20.68
N ILE A 306 8.42 -9.70 19.47
CA ILE A 306 7.69 -9.68 18.19
C ILE A 306 6.90 -10.96 17.94
N GLY A 307 7.46 -12.12 18.29
CA GLY A 307 6.82 -13.42 18.05
C GLY A 307 5.49 -13.58 18.80
N LEU A 308 5.50 -13.36 20.11
CA LEU A 308 4.29 -13.45 20.94
C LEU A 308 3.30 -12.33 20.62
N GLU A 309 3.79 -11.13 20.28
CA GLU A 309 2.91 -10.03 19.85
C GLU A 309 2.17 -10.36 18.55
N ASN A 310 2.86 -10.95 17.58
CA ASN A 310 2.25 -11.39 16.33
C ASN A 310 1.21 -12.50 16.55
N LEU A 311 1.52 -13.47 17.42
CA LEU A 311 0.56 -14.51 17.80
C LEU A 311 -0.68 -13.89 18.50
N ALA A 312 -0.47 -12.94 19.42
CA ALA A 312 -1.56 -12.25 20.11
C ALA A 312 -2.50 -11.55 19.13
N LYS A 313 -1.94 -10.78 18.18
CA LYS A 313 -2.71 -10.10 17.13
C LYS A 313 -3.47 -11.08 16.25
N ARG A 314 -2.84 -12.20 15.86
CA ARG A 314 -3.47 -13.23 15.03
C ARG A 314 -4.64 -13.89 15.76
N CYS A 315 -4.47 -14.26 17.03
CA CYS A 315 -5.55 -14.82 17.85
C CYS A 315 -6.70 -13.83 18.05
N GLU A 316 -6.42 -12.55 18.29
CA GLU A 316 -7.44 -11.50 18.46
C GLU A 316 -8.28 -11.32 17.19
N LEU A 317 -7.65 -11.29 16.02
CA LEU A 317 -8.34 -11.16 14.73
C LEU A 317 -9.24 -12.35 14.41
N MET A 318 -8.85 -13.57 14.84
CA MET A 318 -9.54 -14.80 14.46
C MET A 318 -10.61 -15.24 15.46
N SER A 319 -10.35 -15.04 16.76
CA SER A 319 -11.19 -15.55 17.85
C SER A 319 -11.89 -14.45 18.66
N GLY A 320 -11.47 -13.19 18.49
CA GLY A 320 -11.83 -12.10 19.40
C GLY A 320 -11.20 -12.22 20.80
N LYS A 321 -10.45 -13.29 21.08
CA LYS A 321 -9.77 -13.55 22.35
C LYS A 321 -8.26 -13.35 22.21
N LYS A 322 -7.65 -12.75 23.23
CA LYS A 322 -6.18 -12.57 23.32
C LYS A 322 -5.52 -13.80 23.95
N ILE A 323 -4.24 -13.98 23.64
CA ILE A 323 -3.37 -14.88 24.41
C ILE A 323 -3.15 -14.33 25.81
N ILE A 324 -2.93 -15.21 26.79
CA ILE A 324 -2.61 -14.84 28.18
C ILE A 324 -1.16 -15.23 28.46
N ILE A 325 -0.34 -14.26 28.85
CA ILE A 325 1.06 -14.48 29.21
C ILE A 325 1.20 -14.28 30.72
N LYS A 326 1.68 -15.30 31.43
CA LYS A 326 2.00 -15.25 32.85
C LYS A 326 3.49 -15.46 33.02
N ASN A 327 4.17 -14.45 33.56
CA ASN A 327 5.60 -14.51 33.89
C ASN A 327 5.74 -14.47 35.42
N GLU A 328 5.81 -15.63 36.03
CA GLU A 328 5.97 -15.81 37.47
C GLU A 328 7.46 -15.93 37.83
N THR A 329 7.82 -15.97 39.11
CA THR A 329 9.23 -15.97 39.53
C THR A 329 10.02 -17.18 39.03
N GLU A 330 9.38 -18.35 38.95
CA GLU A 330 10.05 -19.61 38.57
C GLU A 330 9.49 -20.24 37.29
N LYS A 331 8.34 -19.75 36.81
CA LYS A 331 7.58 -20.38 35.73
C LYS A 331 7.05 -19.35 34.74
N PHE A 332 7.26 -19.64 33.46
CA PHE A 332 6.67 -18.88 32.37
C PHE A 332 5.55 -19.70 31.74
N THR A 333 4.39 -19.10 31.52
CA THR A 333 3.22 -19.76 30.95
C THR A 333 2.58 -18.88 29.88
N VAL A 334 2.27 -19.47 28.73
CA VAL A 334 1.49 -18.84 27.67
C VAL A 334 0.23 -19.67 27.42
N LYS A 335 -0.93 -19.03 27.45
CA LYS A 335 -2.22 -19.63 27.12
C LYS A 335 -2.72 -19.09 25.79
N VAL A 336 -3.05 -19.97 24.86
CA VAL A 336 -3.57 -19.64 23.53
C VAL A 336 -5.02 -20.11 23.42
N PRO A 337 -5.98 -19.27 23.00
CA PRO A 337 -7.36 -19.68 22.87
C PRO A 337 -7.50 -20.73 21.76
N LEU A 338 -8.22 -21.80 22.03
CA LEU A 338 -8.61 -22.77 21.01
C LEU A 338 -9.87 -22.29 20.29
N LEU A 339 -9.93 -22.59 19.00
CA LEU A 339 -11.03 -22.25 18.11
C LEU A 339 -11.88 -23.50 17.82
N TYR A 340 -13.17 -23.25 17.61
CA TYR A 340 -14.08 -24.19 16.96
C TYR A 340 -14.22 -23.77 15.50
N GLU A 341 -14.48 -24.74 14.63
CA GLU A 341 -14.82 -24.48 13.23
C GLU A 341 -16.12 -23.66 13.09
#